data_AF-A0A7V8A6H9-F1
#
_entry.id   AF-A0A7V8A6H9-F1
#
_cell.length_a   1.000
_cell.length_b   1.000
_cell.length_c   1.000
_cell.angle_alpha   90.00
_cell.angle_beta   90.00
_cell.angle_gamma   90.00
#
_symmetry.space_group_name_H-M   'P 1'
#
loop_
_entity.id
_entity.type
_entity.pdbx_description
1 polymer ?
#
loop_
_entity_poly.entity_id
_entity_poly.type
_entity_poly.pdbx_seq_one_letter_code
_entity_poly.pdbx_strand_id
1 'polypeptide(L)'
;MISISSAFKTAMKAPFKELKAYIKLPDNTYIRSEDDLISVRVSGEGALCKTLMKKFEGKFLGEYNLLGLEVNVGIGVKVAGGTYEYIDYGKFLITETTSIKESETTTVVGYDLMIKTMKAYEPFATYPINLIDFAGGIAGQCGLTLGNTVFVNSTWSVPSELYENIKNISYRDIITQIAEASGSIAMIGSDDKLYFKSIYDTAEQITYENLFKLKLEPEYGPINSVVLSRQPQEDNIALVDQASIDLNGLTEVKISNNWLVDHNREDAITPIFNQLEGIRYYPFEASTEGLGWYEVGDMVEILNDQSEAFGTMILSVSILVDGGIKETFLTKAISKTATNYSYAGTVDKRLTNTEIKVDKQGQEIVLINEALVNTSIIYKQEEPPLNPVINDLWLNLSNNIVYRFDGVAWLATSVSPDTLLQYYTKSEIELLNESITSTVSNLSLGLTNNYLTKEQVEALTNGNSDDIDDLFTKYSEVKQVADAVNIDITTIKQDGTTKLDTKTGFKFDSSGLQIDKGSGIVSLLDDTGLYVNSGSEQLLKVNNQEINAKNVVVRTWLTVGNNARFEDYEGGVGIFILPSQS
;
A
#
# COMPACT_ATOMS: atom_id res chain seq x y z
N MET A 1 1.88 -7.18 -19.84
CA MET A 1 1.68 -8.60 -20.08
C MET A 1 2.89 -9.19 -20.76
N ILE A 2 3.35 -10.34 -20.27
CA ILE A 2 4.46 -11.08 -20.85
C ILE A 2 4.00 -11.67 -22.20
N SER A 3 4.82 -11.46 -23.24
CA SER A 3 4.55 -12.05 -24.56
C SER A 3 4.78 -13.56 -24.53
N ILE A 4 3.74 -14.33 -24.85
CA ILE A 4 3.76 -15.81 -24.80
C ILE A 4 3.10 -16.40 -26.05
N SER A 5 3.43 -17.65 -26.37
CA SER A 5 2.85 -18.33 -27.53
C SER A 5 1.40 -18.76 -27.28
N SER A 6 0.64 -18.97 -28.37
CA SER A 6 -0.69 -19.57 -28.28
C SER A 6 -0.66 -20.98 -27.71
N ALA A 7 0.41 -21.75 -27.97
CA ALA A 7 0.58 -23.09 -27.43
C ALA A 7 0.74 -23.08 -25.91
N PHE A 8 1.49 -22.11 -25.37
CA PHE A 8 1.61 -21.88 -23.94
C PHE A 8 0.25 -21.53 -23.32
N LYS A 9 -0.49 -20.58 -23.90
CA LYS A 9 -1.84 -20.21 -23.43
C LYS A 9 -2.77 -21.42 -23.37
N THR A 10 -2.77 -22.27 -24.42
CA THR A 10 -3.58 -23.49 -24.45
C THR A 10 -3.16 -24.49 -23.38
N ALA A 11 -1.86 -24.72 -23.19
CA ALA A 11 -1.35 -25.65 -22.18
C ALA A 11 -1.65 -25.19 -20.75
N MET A 12 -1.53 -23.90 -20.47
CA MET A 12 -1.84 -23.32 -19.16
C MET A 12 -3.32 -23.28 -18.84
N LYS A 13 -4.22 -23.32 -19.83
CA LYS A 13 -5.67 -23.44 -19.63
C LYS A 13 -6.17 -24.89 -19.59
N ALA A 14 -5.26 -25.86 -19.70
CA ALA A 14 -5.63 -27.27 -19.66
C ALA A 14 -6.01 -27.69 -18.22
N PRO A 15 -6.99 -28.60 -18.04
CA PRO A 15 -7.38 -29.09 -16.70
C PRO A 15 -6.24 -29.75 -15.93
N PHE A 16 -5.29 -30.37 -16.64
CA PHE A 16 -4.09 -30.98 -16.08
C PHE A 16 -2.86 -30.31 -16.69
N LYS A 17 -2.03 -29.73 -15.83
CA LYS A 17 -0.84 -28.96 -16.19
C LYS A 17 0.39 -29.70 -15.66
N GLU A 18 1.34 -29.99 -16.54
CA GLU A 18 2.64 -30.51 -16.14
C GLU A 18 3.62 -29.34 -16.10
N LEU A 19 3.92 -28.89 -14.88
CA LEU A 19 4.69 -27.68 -14.61
C LEU A 19 6.12 -28.00 -14.22
N LYS A 20 7.04 -27.11 -14.60
CA LYS A 20 8.42 -27.09 -14.13
C LYS A 20 8.82 -25.66 -13.79
N ALA A 21 9.74 -25.50 -12.87
CA ALA A 21 10.43 -24.24 -12.65
C ALA A 21 11.93 -24.42 -12.82
N TYR A 22 12.62 -23.32 -13.12
CA TYR A 22 14.07 -23.27 -13.09
C TYR A 22 14.57 -22.02 -12.37
N ILE A 23 15.77 -22.17 -11.82
CA ILE A 23 16.65 -21.06 -11.49
C ILE A 23 17.92 -21.23 -12.28
N LYS A 24 18.29 -20.23 -13.06
CA LYS A 24 19.50 -20.21 -13.85
C LYS A 24 20.55 -19.35 -13.12
N LEU A 25 21.69 -19.95 -12.82
CA LEU A 25 22.81 -19.29 -12.16
C LEU A 25 23.68 -18.51 -13.16
N PRO A 26 24.54 -17.57 -12.68
CA PRO A 26 25.41 -16.78 -13.56
C PRO A 26 26.36 -17.59 -14.47
N ASP A 27 26.75 -18.79 -14.04
CA ASP A 27 27.60 -19.72 -14.80
C ASP A 27 26.83 -20.53 -15.85
N ASN A 28 25.55 -20.22 -16.08
CA ASN A 28 24.60 -20.93 -16.94
C ASN A 28 24.22 -22.34 -16.49
N THR A 29 24.52 -22.71 -15.24
CA THR A 29 23.92 -23.91 -14.64
C THR A 29 22.48 -23.65 -14.23
N TYR A 30 21.70 -24.74 -14.11
CA TYR A 30 20.28 -24.68 -13.78
C TYR A 30 20.00 -25.53 -12.54
N ILE A 31 19.20 -24.99 -11.63
CA ILE A 31 18.55 -25.73 -10.55
C ILE A 31 17.09 -25.89 -10.95
N ARG A 32 16.62 -27.13 -11.10
CA ARG A 32 15.28 -27.42 -11.65
C ARG A 32 14.43 -28.23 -10.69
N SER A 33 13.12 -28.26 -10.95
CA SER A 33 12.14 -29.05 -10.18
C SER A 33 12.37 -30.57 -10.24
N GLU A 34 13.12 -31.06 -11.23
CA GLU A 34 13.50 -32.47 -11.35
C GLU A 34 14.74 -32.84 -10.52
N ASP A 35 15.45 -31.83 -10.03
CA ASP A 35 16.64 -31.95 -9.21
C ASP A 35 16.27 -31.59 -7.76
N ASP A 36 16.66 -30.39 -7.31
CA ASP A 36 16.56 -29.96 -5.91
C ASP A 36 15.50 -28.86 -5.68
N LEU A 37 14.90 -28.29 -6.72
CA LEU A 37 13.97 -27.16 -6.57
C LEU A 37 12.59 -27.61 -6.06
N ILE A 38 12.28 -27.25 -4.82
CA ILE A 38 11.00 -27.59 -4.16
C ILE A 38 9.91 -26.59 -4.54
N SER A 39 10.21 -25.29 -4.44
CA SER A 39 9.24 -24.26 -4.81
C SER A 39 9.86 -22.95 -5.26
N VAL A 40 9.11 -22.22 -6.08
CA VAL A 40 9.42 -20.88 -6.57
C VAL A 40 8.19 -20.00 -6.37
N ARG A 41 8.39 -18.84 -5.75
CA ARG A 41 7.39 -17.78 -5.73
C ARG A 41 7.99 -16.51 -6.35
N VAL A 42 7.24 -15.90 -7.26
CA VAL A 42 7.51 -14.56 -7.76
C VAL A 42 6.31 -13.69 -7.42
N SER A 43 6.54 -12.55 -6.80
CA SER A 43 5.48 -11.61 -6.41
C SER A 43 5.89 -10.17 -6.66
N GLY A 44 4.90 -9.30 -6.83
CA GLY A 44 5.10 -7.87 -7.00
C GLY A 44 3.89 -7.09 -6.51
N GLU A 45 4.14 -5.94 -5.89
CA GLU A 45 3.11 -5.00 -5.46
C GLU A 45 3.53 -3.60 -5.91
N GLY A 46 2.70 -2.98 -6.74
CA GLY A 46 2.89 -1.64 -7.28
C GLY A 46 1.70 -0.75 -6.99
N ALA A 47 1.81 0.49 -7.44
CA ALA A 47 0.73 1.47 -7.38
C ALA A 47 0.88 2.45 -8.56
N LEU A 48 -0.20 3.17 -8.86
CA LEU A 48 -0.17 4.22 -9.88
C LEU A 48 0.89 5.27 -9.53
N CYS A 49 1.65 5.72 -10.53
CA CYS A 49 2.68 6.74 -10.35
C CYS A 49 3.81 6.33 -9.38
N LYS A 50 4.04 5.03 -9.15
CA LYS A 50 5.06 4.53 -8.20
C LYS A 50 5.98 3.49 -8.84
N THR A 51 7.03 3.13 -8.10
CA THR A 51 7.94 2.05 -8.46
C THR A 51 7.45 0.69 -7.97
N LEU A 52 7.60 -0.32 -8.79
CA LEU A 52 7.42 -1.74 -8.47
C LEU A 52 8.79 -2.40 -8.33
N MET A 53 8.96 -3.18 -7.28
CA MET A 53 10.09 -4.11 -7.11
C MET A 53 9.54 -5.51 -6.89
N LYS A 54 9.83 -6.42 -7.81
CA LYS A 54 9.42 -7.82 -7.68
C LYS A 54 10.29 -8.54 -6.64
N LYS A 55 9.67 -9.43 -5.89
CA LYS A 55 10.30 -10.34 -4.94
C LYS A 55 10.30 -11.76 -5.52
N PHE A 56 11.40 -12.46 -5.33
CA PHE A 56 11.55 -13.87 -5.59
C PHE A 56 11.83 -14.61 -4.27
N GLU A 57 11.16 -15.75 -4.08
CA GLU A 57 11.38 -16.66 -2.96
C GLU A 57 11.57 -18.08 -3.51
N GLY A 58 12.71 -18.68 -3.23
CA GLY A 58 13.05 -20.05 -3.67
C GLY A 58 13.24 -20.99 -2.49
N LYS A 59 12.84 -22.24 -2.66
CA LYS A 59 13.12 -23.33 -1.71
C LYS A 59 13.74 -24.52 -2.41
N PHE A 60 14.81 -25.07 -1.82
CA PHE A 60 15.61 -26.15 -2.36
C PHE A 60 15.80 -27.27 -1.35
N LEU A 61 16.04 -28.48 -1.85
CA LEU A 61 16.66 -29.58 -1.12
C LEU A 61 18.19 -29.40 -1.16
N GLY A 62 18.88 -29.61 -0.04
CA GLY A 62 20.32 -29.42 0.09
C GLY A 62 20.75 -27.99 0.49
N GLU A 63 22.08 -27.83 0.61
CA GLU A 63 22.72 -26.56 0.98
C GLU A 63 23.13 -25.78 -0.28
N TYR A 64 22.55 -24.61 -0.45
CA TYR A 64 22.88 -23.68 -1.53
C TYR A 64 23.30 -22.33 -0.93
N ASN A 65 24.41 -21.76 -1.39
CA ASN A 65 24.79 -20.40 -1.06
C ASN A 65 24.70 -19.53 -2.31
N LEU A 66 23.54 -18.88 -2.50
CA LEU A 66 23.28 -18.04 -3.66
C LEU A 66 23.37 -16.54 -3.32
N LEU A 67 23.75 -16.19 -2.09
CA LEU A 67 23.78 -14.82 -1.60
C LEU A 67 24.66 -13.93 -2.48
N GLY A 68 24.11 -12.79 -2.92
CA GLY A 68 24.79 -11.82 -3.78
C GLY A 68 24.85 -12.20 -5.26
N LEU A 69 24.31 -13.36 -5.66
CA LEU A 69 24.23 -13.75 -7.06
C LEU A 69 22.96 -13.19 -7.72
N GLU A 70 23.09 -12.84 -9.01
CA GLU A 70 21.95 -12.56 -9.88
C GLU A 70 21.50 -13.86 -10.55
N VAL A 71 20.27 -14.28 -10.29
CA VAL A 71 19.71 -15.52 -10.85
C VAL A 71 18.50 -15.22 -11.72
N ASN A 72 18.36 -15.92 -12.84
CA ASN A 72 17.16 -15.86 -13.68
C ASN A 72 16.15 -16.90 -13.23
N VAL A 73 14.89 -16.52 -13.12
CA VAL A 73 13.82 -17.40 -12.63
C VAL A 73 12.76 -17.57 -13.72
N GLY A 74 12.37 -18.81 -13.98
CA GLY A 74 11.32 -19.09 -14.97
C GLY A 74 10.42 -20.26 -14.58
N ILE A 75 9.20 -20.22 -15.11
CA ILE A 75 8.17 -21.25 -14.94
C ILE A 75 7.79 -21.74 -16.33
N GLY A 76 7.69 -23.06 -16.49
CA GLY A 76 7.34 -23.68 -17.76
C GLY A 76 6.20 -24.67 -17.63
N VAL A 77 5.51 -24.83 -18.75
CA VAL A 77 4.42 -25.79 -18.94
C VAL A 77 4.74 -26.70 -20.11
N LYS A 78 4.34 -27.95 -20.00
CA LYS A 78 4.45 -28.89 -21.10
C LYS A 78 3.39 -28.61 -22.16
N VAL A 79 3.82 -28.32 -23.37
CA VAL A 79 2.93 -28.14 -24.53
C VAL A 79 2.63 -29.47 -25.21
N ALA A 80 1.63 -29.51 -26.10
CA ALA A 80 1.16 -30.74 -26.76
C ALA A 80 2.25 -31.53 -27.51
N GLY A 81 3.34 -30.86 -27.93
CA GLY A 81 4.52 -31.50 -28.52
C GLY A 81 5.42 -32.27 -27.54
N GLY A 82 5.08 -32.30 -26.24
CA GLY A 82 5.83 -32.97 -25.19
C GLY A 82 7.04 -32.19 -24.66
N THR A 83 7.37 -31.05 -25.27
CA THR A 83 8.41 -30.12 -24.83
C THR A 83 7.87 -29.13 -23.80
N TYR A 84 8.76 -28.57 -22.98
CA TYR A 84 8.40 -27.47 -22.08
C TYR A 84 8.67 -26.12 -22.75
N GLU A 85 7.71 -25.23 -22.64
CA GLU A 85 7.86 -23.81 -22.95
C GLU A 85 7.87 -23.02 -21.64
N TYR A 86 8.75 -22.03 -21.54
CA TYR A 86 9.00 -21.29 -20.30
C TYR A 86 8.68 -19.81 -20.44
N ILE A 87 8.10 -19.25 -19.39
CA ILE A 87 8.08 -17.81 -19.10
C ILE A 87 9.31 -17.50 -18.24
N ASP A 88 10.10 -16.52 -18.67
CA ASP A 88 11.21 -15.95 -17.88
C ASP A 88 10.71 -14.67 -17.19
N TYR A 89 10.91 -14.57 -15.87
CA TYR A 89 10.51 -13.42 -15.05
C TYR A 89 11.62 -12.37 -14.90
N GLY A 90 12.78 -12.61 -15.49
CA GLY A 90 13.98 -11.79 -15.42
C GLY A 90 14.92 -12.18 -14.30
N LYS A 91 15.92 -11.33 -14.06
CA LYS A 91 16.93 -11.51 -13.00
C LYS A 91 16.46 -11.01 -11.64
N PHE A 92 16.89 -11.76 -10.63
CA PHE A 92 16.74 -11.42 -9.22
C PHE A 92 18.10 -11.47 -8.52
N LEU A 93 18.46 -10.42 -7.80
CA LEU A 93 19.61 -10.40 -6.90
C LEU A 93 19.21 -11.05 -5.58
N ILE A 94 19.88 -12.14 -5.21
CA ILE A 94 19.63 -12.83 -3.93
C ILE A 94 20.23 -12.02 -2.79
N THR A 95 19.39 -11.60 -1.85
CA THR A 95 19.77 -10.78 -0.69
C THR A 95 19.77 -11.56 0.61
N GLU A 96 19.09 -12.71 0.66
CA GLU A 96 19.02 -13.56 1.84
C GLU A 96 19.12 -15.04 1.45
N THR A 97 19.80 -15.82 2.30
CA THR A 97 19.89 -17.27 2.17
C THR A 97 19.84 -17.86 3.58
N THR A 98 18.92 -18.80 3.80
CA THR A 98 18.74 -19.49 5.08
C THR A 98 18.77 -20.98 4.84
N SER A 99 19.67 -21.70 5.51
CA SER A 99 19.75 -23.16 5.44
C SER A 99 19.25 -23.77 6.75
N ILE A 100 18.32 -24.72 6.65
CA ILE A 100 17.71 -25.43 7.77
C ILE A 100 18.29 -26.85 7.78
N LYS A 101 19.19 -27.13 8.74
CA LYS A 101 19.91 -28.41 8.82
C LYS A 101 19.01 -29.62 9.06
N GLU A 102 17.94 -29.45 9.82
CA GLU A 102 17.02 -30.56 10.18
C GLU A 102 16.26 -31.09 8.96
N SER A 103 15.81 -30.19 8.08
CA SER A 103 15.08 -30.57 6.88
C SER A 103 15.96 -30.70 5.65
N GLU A 104 17.28 -30.43 5.79
CA GLU A 104 18.23 -30.33 4.69
C GLU A 104 17.67 -29.43 3.56
N THR A 105 17.09 -28.28 3.92
CA THR A 105 16.55 -27.33 2.93
C THR A 105 17.23 -25.98 3.00
N THR A 106 17.29 -25.31 1.86
CA THR A 106 17.70 -23.91 1.76
C THR A 106 16.54 -23.07 1.26
N THR A 107 16.30 -21.91 1.86
CA THR A 107 15.42 -20.87 1.34
C THR A 107 16.24 -19.65 0.93
N VAL A 108 15.85 -19.02 -0.16
CA VAL A 108 16.46 -17.77 -0.64
C VAL A 108 15.41 -16.72 -0.87
N VAL A 109 15.77 -15.47 -0.63
CA VAL A 109 14.98 -14.30 -0.99
C VAL A 109 15.84 -13.42 -1.89
N GLY A 110 15.25 -12.98 -3.00
CA GLY A 110 15.86 -12.01 -3.89
C GLY A 110 14.85 -10.99 -4.39
N TYR A 111 15.37 -9.92 -4.96
CA TYR A 111 14.59 -8.85 -5.55
C TYR A 111 15.03 -8.63 -6.99
N ASP A 112 14.11 -8.18 -7.84
CA ASP A 112 14.49 -7.80 -9.20
C ASP A 112 15.52 -6.66 -9.21
N LEU A 113 16.03 -6.33 -10.39
CA LEU A 113 17.11 -5.36 -10.50
C LEU A 113 16.73 -3.93 -10.07
N MET A 114 15.46 -3.65 -9.70
CA MET A 114 15.07 -2.40 -9.06
C MET A 114 15.84 -2.18 -7.75
N ILE A 115 16.25 -3.26 -7.07
CA ILE A 115 17.09 -3.18 -5.86
C ILE A 115 18.39 -2.39 -6.07
N LYS A 116 18.95 -2.40 -7.28
CA LYS A 116 20.17 -1.64 -7.62
C LYS A 116 19.98 -0.12 -7.56
N THR A 117 18.73 0.33 -7.59
CA THR A 117 18.36 1.75 -7.54
C THR A 117 18.23 2.29 -6.12
N MET A 118 18.30 1.42 -5.09
CA MET A 118 18.23 1.82 -3.68
C MET A 118 19.53 2.46 -3.15
N LYS A 119 20.52 2.68 -4.02
CA LYS A 119 21.75 3.41 -3.69
C LYS A 119 21.52 4.92 -3.65
N ALA A 120 22.32 5.64 -2.88
CA ALA A 120 22.27 7.11 -2.79
C ALA A 120 22.55 7.75 -4.17
N TYR A 121 21.82 8.82 -4.49
CA TYR A 121 22.00 9.58 -5.71
C TYR A 121 23.34 10.32 -5.72
N GLU A 122 23.98 10.35 -6.89
CA GLU A 122 25.19 11.14 -7.15
C GLU A 122 24.96 11.93 -8.45
N PRO A 123 25.21 13.25 -8.46
CA PRO A 123 25.09 14.06 -9.67
C PRO A 123 25.94 13.52 -10.83
N PHE A 124 25.33 13.36 -12.00
CA PHE A 124 26.01 12.80 -13.17
C PHE A 124 25.71 13.54 -14.48
N ALA A 125 24.59 14.26 -14.56
CA ALA A 125 24.09 14.83 -15.79
C ALA A 125 24.73 16.18 -16.12
N THR A 126 24.81 16.50 -17.41
CA THR A 126 25.08 17.86 -17.89
C THR A 126 23.76 18.49 -18.28
N TYR A 127 23.50 19.71 -17.81
CA TYR A 127 22.23 20.39 -18.00
C TYR A 127 22.30 21.48 -19.08
N PRO A 128 21.20 21.78 -19.78
CA PRO A 128 19.90 21.12 -19.69
C PRO A 128 19.91 19.72 -20.32
N ILE A 129 19.13 18.80 -19.74
CA ILE A 129 18.95 17.42 -20.23
C ILE A 129 17.44 17.15 -20.36
N ASN A 130 17.00 16.40 -21.36
CA ASN A 130 15.59 16.00 -21.42
C ASN A 130 15.31 14.86 -20.43
N LEU A 131 14.03 14.66 -20.09
CA LEU A 131 13.64 13.68 -19.07
C LEU A 131 13.97 12.24 -19.46
N ILE A 132 13.93 11.88 -20.75
CA ILE A 132 14.28 10.54 -21.22
C ILE A 132 15.77 10.23 -21.09
N ASP A 133 16.64 11.18 -21.47
CA ASP A 133 18.08 11.05 -21.33
C ASP A 133 18.48 11.07 -19.85
N PHE A 134 17.79 11.87 -19.03
CA PHE A 134 17.96 11.86 -17.58
C PHE A 134 17.56 10.51 -16.98
N ALA A 135 16.41 9.96 -17.35
CA ALA A 135 15.97 8.63 -16.94
C ALA A 135 16.94 7.53 -17.38
N GLY A 136 17.45 7.61 -18.61
CA GLY A 136 18.47 6.72 -19.15
C GLY A 136 19.79 6.80 -18.38
N GLY A 137 20.21 8.00 -18.02
CA GLY A 137 21.39 8.23 -17.19
C GLY A 137 21.23 7.69 -15.76
N ILE A 138 20.08 7.92 -15.12
CA ILE A 138 19.71 7.36 -13.81
C ILE A 138 19.77 5.82 -13.85
N ALA A 139 19.19 5.20 -14.88
CA ALA A 139 19.25 3.76 -15.09
C ALA A 139 20.72 3.30 -15.26
N GLY A 140 21.49 4.00 -16.10
CA GLY A 140 22.90 3.70 -16.37
C GLY A 140 23.78 3.75 -15.12
N GLN A 141 23.57 4.74 -14.24
CA GLN A 141 24.27 4.80 -12.95
C GLN A 141 23.99 3.56 -12.08
N CYS A 142 22.82 2.94 -12.22
CA CYS A 142 22.43 1.73 -11.50
C CYS A 142 22.80 0.42 -12.22
N GLY A 143 23.53 0.49 -13.33
CA GLY A 143 23.85 -0.69 -14.16
C GLY A 143 22.62 -1.27 -14.87
N LEU A 144 21.61 -0.44 -15.11
CA LEU A 144 20.39 -0.77 -15.83
C LEU A 144 20.37 -0.08 -17.20
N THR A 145 19.49 -0.57 -18.08
CA THR A 145 19.18 0.10 -19.35
C THR A 145 17.72 0.53 -19.33
N LEU A 146 17.42 1.71 -19.86
CA LEU A 146 16.05 2.16 -20.06
C LEU A 146 15.42 1.42 -21.26
N GLY A 147 14.26 0.81 -21.03
CA GLY A 147 13.52 0.07 -22.05
C GLY A 147 12.59 0.94 -22.90
N ASN A 148 12.09 2.06 -22.36
CA ASN A 148 11.28 3.01 -23.13
C ASN A 148 12.09 3.75 -24.18
N THR A 149 11.50 3.94 -25.35
CA THR A 149 11.97 4.90 -26.37
C THR A 149 11.23 6.25 -26.28
N VAL A 150 10.05 6.27 -25.64
CA VAL A 150 9.23 7.45 -25.37
C VAL A 150 8.31 7.13 -24.18
N PHE A 151 7.98 8.16 -23.39
CA PHE A 151 6.92 8.14 -22.38
C PHE A 151 6.36 9.57 -22.19
N VAL A 152 5.27 9.73 -21.46
CA VAL A 152 4.67 11.04 -21.19
C VAL A 152 5.72 11.96 -20.57
N ASN A 153 5.81 13.20 -21.03
CA ASN A 153 6.81 14.17 -20.59
C ASN A 153 8.28 13.80 -20.86
N SER A 154 8.57 12.76 -21.64
CA SER A 154 9.94 12.34 -21.99
C SER A 154 10.82 13.44 -22.61
N THR A 155 10.25 14.38 -23.36
CA THR A 155 10.99 15.49 -24.01
C THR A 155 11.17 16.70 -23.11
N TRP A 156 10.64 16.69 -21.88
CA TRP A 156 10.71 17.83 -20.99
C TRP A 156 12.15 18.09 -20.57
N SER A 157 12.61 19.32 -20.76
CA SER A 157 13.89 19.81 -20.27
C SER A 157 13.95 19.90 -18.74
N VAL A 158 14.87 19.16 -18.13
CA VAL A 158 15.39 19.36 -16.78
C VAL A 158 16.50 20.42 -16.89
N PRO A 159 16.31 21.64 -16.36
CA PRO A 159 17.19 22.77 -16.65
C PRO A 159 18.46 22.81 -15.79
N SER A 160 18.49 22.13 -14.64
CA SER A 160 19.58 22.14 -13.67
C SER A 160 19.53 20.90 -12.78
N GLU A 161 20.58 20.69 -11.98
CA GLU A 161 20.59 19.67 -10.92
C GLU A 161 19.52 20.01 -9.85
N LEU A 162 18.72 19.01 -9.48
CA LEU A 162 17.57 19.18 -8.57
C LEU A 162 17.76 18.46 -7.23
N TYR A 163 18.71 17.53 -7.14
CA TYR A 163 18.74 16.51 -6.09
C TYR A 163 20.02 16.48 -5.24
N GLU A 164 21.10 17.12 -5.67
CA GLU A 164 22.42 17.10 -5.00
C GLU A 164 22.35 17.45 -3.50
N ASN A 165 21.52 18.44 -3.13
CA ASN A 165 21.40 18.91 -1.75
C ASN A 165 20.28 18.21 -0.96
N ILE A 166 19.63 17.18 -1.51
CA ILE A 166 18.57 16.43 -0.83
C ILE A 166 19.19 15.25 -0.09
N LYS A 167 19.21 15.34 1.24
CA LYS A 167 19.77 14.30 2.10
C LYS A 167 19.06 12.96 1.90
N ASN A 168 19.84 11.89 1.74
CA ASN A 168 19.39 10.50 1.63
C ASN A 168 18.47 10.19 0.44
N ILE A 169 18.45 11.03 -0.60
CA ILE A 169 17.70 10.69 -1.81
C ILE A 169 18.38 9.56 -2.57
N SER A 170 17.62 8.52 -2.93
CA SER A 170 18.10 7.39 -3.73
C SER A 170 17.74 7.56 -5.21
N TYR A 171 18.41 6.82 -6.08
CA TYR A 171 17.99 6.75 -7.49
C TYR A 171 16.55 6.24 -7.63
N ARG A 172 16.09 5.34 -6.74
CA ARG A 172 14.70 4.85 -6.72
C ARG A 172 13.69 5.96 -6.44
N ASP A 173 14.03 6.90 -5.56
CA ASP A 173 13.16 8.05 -5.25
C ASP A 173 13.03 8.97 -6.47
N ILE A 174 14.14 9.19 -7.20
CA ILE A 174 14.13 9.95 -8.44
C ILE A 174 13.33 9.22 -9.52
N ILE A 175 13.50 7.90 -9.67
CA ILE A 175 12.67 7.09 -10.59
C ILE A 175 11.19 7.20 -10.22
N THR A 176 10.84 7.24 -8.93
CA THR A 176 9.46 7.45 -8.48
C THR A 176 8.96 8.83 -8.91
N GLN A 177 9.78 9.89 -8.81
CA GLN A 177 9.40 11.21 -9.32
C GLN A 177 9.23 11.22 -10.85
N ILE A 178 10.03 10.47 -11.60
CA ILE A 178 9.84 10.34 -13.05
C ILE A 178 8.54 9.59 -13.36
N ALA A 179 8.20 8.56 -12.58
CA ALA A 179 6.93 7.81 -12.72
C ALA A 179 5.72 8.71 -12.47
N GLU A 180 5.77 9.55 -11.44
CA GLU A 180 4.77 10.58 -11.16
C GLU A 180 4.67 11.63 -12.26
N ALA A 181 5.82 12.17 -12.71
CA ALA A 181 5.87 13.17 -13.77
C ALA A 181 5.38 12.64 -15.13
N SER A 182 5.30 11.32 -15.30
CA SER A 182 4.84 10.65 -16.52
C SER A 182 3.49 9.93 -16.36
N GLY A 183 2.88 9.94 -15.19
CA GLY A 183 1.63 9.20 -14.93
C GLY A 183 1.76 7.69 -15.14
N SER A 184 2.94 7.11 -14.89
CA SER A 184 3.28 5.72 -15.24
C SER A 184 3.64 4.86 -14.02
N ILE A 185 3.78 3.56 -14.22
CA ILE A 185 4.35 2.64 -13.22
C ILE A 185 5.78 2.32 -13.64
N ALA A 186 6.74 2.57 -12.75
CA ALA A 186 8.15 2.25 -13.00
C ALA A 186 8.46 0.81 -12.56
N MET A 187 8.91 -0.05 -13.47
CA MET A 187 9.15 -1.48 -13.18
C MET A 187 10.31 -2.06 -13.99
N ILE A 188 10.88 -3.17 -13.51
CA ILE A 188 11.84 -3.97 -14.30
C ILE A 188 11.09 -5.02 -15.13
N GLY A 189 11.23 -4.93 -16.46
CA GLY A 189 10.68 -5.91 -17.39
C GLY A 189 11.37 -7.28 -17.29
N SER A 190 10.81 -8.29 -17.96
CA SER A 190 11.44 -9.62 -18.05
C SER A 190 12.74 -9.62 -18.87
N ASP A 191 13.00 -8.57 -19.65
CA ASP A 191 14.25 -8.35 -20.37
C ASP A 191 15.31 -7.58 -19.56
N ASP A 192 15.14 -7.50 -18.23
CA ASP A 192 16.02 -6.83 -17.26
C ASP A 192 16.14 -5.30 -17.43
N LYS A 193 15.25 -4.65 -18.20
CA LYS A 193 15.27 -3.20 -18.41
C LYS A 193 14.27 -2.45 -17.53
N LEU A 194 14.60 -1.19 -17.23
CA LEU A 194 13.69 -0.27 -16.54
C LEU A 194 12.66 0.28 -17.52
N TYR A 195 11.37 0.15 -17.19
CA TYR A 195 10.27 0.73 -17.95
C TYR A 195 9.42 1.67 -17.10
N PHE A 196 9.00 2.78 -17.71
CA PHE A 196 7.89 3.64 -17.30
C PHE A 196 6.67 3.22 -18.12
N LYS A 197 5.87 2.31 -17.57
CA LYS A 197 4.74 1.67 -18.24
C LYS A 197 3.47 2.45 -17.98
N SER A 198 2.86 3.01 -19.03
CA SER A 198 1.50 3.54 -18.95
C SER A 198 0.50 2.40 -18.70
N ILE A 199 -0.67 2.74 -18.18
CA ILE A 199 -1.75 1.77 -18.01
C ILE A 199 -2.40 1.54 -19.37
N TYR A 200 -2.53 0.28 -19.76
CA TYR A 200 -3.16 -0.11 -21.02
C TYR A 200 -4.27 -1.13 -20.74
N ASP A 201 -5.36 -1.00 -21.51
CA ASP A 201 -6.32 -2.09 -21.66
C ASP A 201 -5.64 -3.23 -22.42
N THR A 202 -5.52 -4.39 -21.77
CA THR A 202 -4.90 -5.55 -22.40
C THR A 202 -5.89 -6.33 -23.27
N ALA A 203 -7.18 -5.97 -23.25
CA ALA A 203 -8.28 -6.68 -23.89
C ALA A 203 -8.36 -8.17 -23.48
N GLU A 204 -7.76 -8.52 -22.35
CA GLU A 204 -7.77 -9.88 -21.83
C GLU A 204 -8.93 -10.08 -20.87
N GLN A 205 -9.54 -11.25 -21.02
CA GLN A 205 -10.76 -11.62 -20.32
C GLN A 205 -10.49 -12.83 -19.44
N ILE A 206 -10.89 -12.72 -18.17
CA ILE A 206 -10.85 -13.79 -17.18
C ILE A 206 -12.29 -14.16 -16.88
N THR A 207 -12.67 -15.42 -17.14
CA THR A 207 -14.02 -15.89 -16.80
C THR A 207 -14.02 -16.52 -15.40
N TYR A 208 -15.20 -16.70 -14.81
CA TYR A 208 -15.34 -17.39 -13.52
C TYR A 208 -14.80 -18.82 -13.54
N GLU A 209 -14.77 -19.49 -14.70
CA GLU A 209 -14.15 -20.81 -14.84
C GLU A 209 -12.63 -20.78 -14.58
N ASN A 210 -11.98 -19.64 -14.81
CA ASN A 210 -10.55 -19.46 -14.57
C ASN A 210 -10.24 -19.01 -13.12
N LEU A 211 -11.27 -18.86 -12.26
CA LEU A 211 -11.15 -18.31 -10.90
C LEU A 211 -11.55 -19.33 -9.84
N PHE A 212 -10.72 -19.46 -8.80
CA PHE A 212 -11.05 -20.22 -7.59
C PHE A 212 -11.72 -19.35 -6.51
N LYS A 213 -11.37 -18.07 -6.47
CA LYS A 213 -11.91 -17.09 -5.52
C LYS A 213 -11.95 -15.73 -6.20
N LEU A 214 -13.02 -14.97 -5.97
CA LEU A 214 -13.15 -13.58 -6.37
C LEU A 214 -13.82 -12.77 -5.26
N LYS A 215 -13.24 -11.64 -4.93
CA LYS A 215 -13.83 -10.58 -4.11
C LYS A 215 -13.71 -9.28 -4.89
N LEU A 216 -14.85 -8.67 -5.23
CA LEU A 216 -14.91 -7.33 -5.81
C LEU A 216 -15.26 -6.32 -4.72
N GLU A 217 -14.63 -5.16 -4.77
CA GLU A 217 -14.95 -3.99 -3.95
C GLU A 217 -15.67 -2.94 -4.82
N PRO A 218 -16.30 -1.90 -4.22
CA PRO A 218 -16.92 -0.83 -4.97
C PRO A 218 -15.95 -0.19 -5.97
N GLU A 219 -16.46 0.17 -7.14
CA GLU A 219 -15.67 0.78 -8.23
C GLU A 219 -14.89 2.00 -7.74
N TYR A 220 -13.61 2.06 -8.11
CA TYR A 220 -12.77 3.24 -7.96
C TYR A 220 -12.72 4.01 -9.29
N GLY A 221 -12.82 5.34 -9.22
CA GLY A 221 -12.78 6.20 -10.38
C GLY A 221 -14.17 6.63 -10.89
N PRO A 222 -14.25 7.20 -12.11
CA PRO A 222 -13.10 7.60 -12.93
C PRO A 222 -12.23 8.65 -12.23
N ILE A 223 -10.92 8.59 -12.42
CA ILE A 223 -10.03 9.69 -12.05
C ILE A 223 -10.45 10.92 -12.88
N ASN A 224 -10.73 12.02 -12.19
CA ASN A 224 -11.22 13.27 -12.78
C ASN A 224 -10.57 14.52 -12.17
N SER A 225 -9.56 14.35 -11.32
CA SER A 225 -8.75 15.43 -10.78
C SER A 225 -7.31 14.95 -10.59
N VAL A 226 -6.35 15.75 -11.06
CA VAL A 226 -4.92 15.60 -10.72
C VAL A 226 -4.47 16.88 -10.06
N VAL A 227 -3.73 16.75 -8.96
CA VAL A 227 -3.19 17.87 -8.17
C VAL A 227 -1.68 17.74 -8.06
N LEU A 228 -0.95 18.80 -8.45
CA LEU A 228 0.47 18.94 -8.15
C LEU A 228 0.64 19.89 -6.96
N SER A 229 1.20 19.36 -5.87
CA SER A 229 1.23 20.02 -4.57
C SER A 229 2.66 20.29 -4.09
N ARG A 230 2.86 21.46 -3.49
CA ARG A 230 4.03 21.75 -2.65
C ARG A 230 3.62 21.66 -1.19
N GLN A 231 4.16 20.68 -0.47
CA GLN A 231 3.91 20.49 0.95
C GLN A 231 5.14 20.88 1.78
N PRO A 232 4.96 21.55 2.94
CA PRO A 232 3.70 21.80 3.64
C PRO A 232 2.97 23.09 3.26
N GLN A 233 3.44 23.85 2.28
CA GLN A 233 2.87 25.16 1.92
C GLN A 233 1.45 25.08 1.34
N GLU A 234 1.03 23.90 0.88
CA GLU A 234 -0.25 23.65 0.18
C GLU A 234 -0.46 24.59 -1.03
N ASP A 235 0.64 25.00 -1.66
CA ASP A 235 0.64 25.67 -2.95
C ASP A 235 0.35 24.61 -4.02
N ASN A 236 -0.91 24.54 -4.43
CA ASN A 236 -1.49 23.49 -5.24
C ASN A 236 -1.95 24.05 -6.59
N ILE A 237 -1.60 23.34 -7.66
CA ILE A 237 -2.27 23.49 -8.96
C ILE A 237 -3.06 22.21 -9.24
N ALA A 238 -4.28 22.38 -9.74
CA ALA A 238 -5.18 21.28 -10.02
C ALA A 238 -5.72 21.40 -11.44
N LEU A 239 -5.83 20.26 -12.12
CA LEU A 239 -6.58 20.12 -13.36
C LEU A 239 -7.71 19.15 -13.12
N VAL A 240 -8.94 19.57 -13.44
CA VAL A 240 -10.17 18.86 -13.11
C VAL A 240 -11.09 18.76 -14.30
N ASP A 241 -11.79 17.63 -14.44
CA ASP A 241 -12.95 17.51 -15.31
C ASP A 241 -14.22 17.72 -14.47
N GLN A 242 -14.74 18.96 -14.50
CA GLN A 242 -15.93 19.33 -13.74
C GLN A 242 -17.17 18.52 -14.17
N ALA A 243 -17.30 18.19 -15.46
CA ALA A 243 -18.44 17.42 -15.94
C ALA A 243 -18.42 15.98 -15.39
N SER A 244 -17.24 15.36 -15.34
CA SER A 244 -17.07 14.04 -14.72
C SER A 244 -17.23 14.08 -13.20
N ILE A 245 -16.81 15.16 -12.52
CA ILE A 245 -17.02 15.35 -11.08
C ILE A 245 -18.52 15.47 -10.75
N ASP A 246 -19.27 16.26 -11.51
CA ASP A 246 -20.72 16.44 -11.30
C ASP A 246 -21.49 15.11 -11.47
N LEU A 247 -21.00 14.23 -12.37
CA LEU A 247 -21.61 12.94 -12.65
C LEU A 247 -21.17 11.82 -11.70
N ASN A 248 -19.88 11.72 -11.37
CA ASN A 248 -19.27 10.57 -10.71
C ASN A 248 -18.70 10.88 -9.31
N GLY A 249 -18.72 12.15 -8.88
CA GLY A 249 -18.04 12.62 -7.68
C GLY A 249 -16.53 12.78 -7.87
N LEU A 250 -15.88 13.46 -6.92
CA LEU A 250 -14.43 13.71 -6.98
C LEU A 250 -13.62 12.43 -6.75
N THR A 251 -12.73 12.12 -7.69
CA THR A 251 -11.65 11.14 -7.54
C THR A 251 -10.33 11.78 -7.95
N GLU A 252 -9.51 12.09 -6.95
CA GLU A 252 -8.30 12.89 -7.08
C GLU A 252 -7.03 12.03 -6.95
N VAL A 253 -6.04 12.30 -7.82
CA VAL A 253 -4.65 11.86 -7.64
C VAL A 253 -3.79 13.06 -7.28
N LYS A 254 -3.23 13.06 -6.07
CA LYS A 254 -2.32 14.10 -5.57
C LYS A 254 -0.87 13.64 -5.69
N ILE A 255 -0.05 14.41 -6.42
CA ILE A 255 1.39 14.26 -6.51
C ILE A 255 2.03 15.42 -5.73
N SER A 256 2.69 15.09 -4.62
CA SER A 256 3.30 16.08 -3.73
C SER A 256 4.81 16.12 -3.88
N ASN A 257 5.40 17.31 -3.86
CA ASN A 257 6.85 17.53 -3.77
C ASN A 257 7.68 16.87 -4.88
N ASN A 258 7.13 16.81 -6.10
CA ASN A 258 7.85 16.30 -7.26
C ASN A 258 8.71 17.41 -7.90
N TRP A 259 10.03 17.24 -7.85
CA TRP A 259 10.98 18.28 -8.24
C TRP A 259 11.09 18.49 -9.75
N LEU A 260 10.83 17.44 -10.55
CA LEU A 260 10.91 17.51 -12.01
C LEU A 260 9.86 18.44 -12.58
N VAL A 261 8.66 18.38 -12.01
CA VAL A 261 7.52 19.15 -12.50
C VAL A 261 7.38 20.52 -11.83
N ASP A 262 8.08 20.74 -10.72
CA ASP A 262 7.88 21.90 -9.86
C ASP A 262 8.16 23.26 -10.53
N HIS A 263 9.17 23.31 -11.40
CA HIS A 263 9.56 24.56 -12.07
C HIS A 263 8.51 25.04 -13.07
N ASN A 264 7.74 24.11 -13.64
CA ASN A 264 6.73 24.43 -14.65
C ASN A 264 5.50 23.52 -14.49
N ARG A 265 4.83 23.63 -13.33
CA ARG A 265 3.66 22.79 -12.99
C ARG A 265 2.45 23.04 -13.89
N GLU A 266 2.32 24.25 -14.45
CA GLU A 266 1.23 24.62 -15.36
C GLU A 266 1.27 23.79 -16.65
N ASP A 267 2.44 23.69 -17.29
CA ASP A 267 2.58 22.87 -18.49
C ASP A 267 2.65 21.36 -18.17
N ALA A 268 3.11 21.02 -16.97
CA ALA A 268 3.25 19.65 -16.49
C ALA A 268 1.95 18.87 -16.36
N ILE A 269 0.93 19.57 -15.83
CA ILE A 269 -0.22 18.91 -15.24
C ILE A 269 -1.14 18.34 -16.31
N THR A 270 -1.24 19.01 -17.46
CA THR A 270 -2.05 18.56 -18.59
C THR A 270 -1.65 17.18 -19.13
N PRO A 271 -0.38 16.92 -19.51
CA PRO A 271 0.01 15.60 -19.99
C PRO A 271 -0.14 14.50 -18.93
N ILE A 272 0.09 14.81 -17.65
CA ILE A 272 -0.14 13.85 -16.55
C ILE A 272 -1.64 13.55 -16.40
N PHE A 273 -2.48 14.59 -16.40
CA PHE A 273 -3.94 14.47 -16.33
C PHE A 273 -4.48 13.65 -17.49
N ASN A 274 -4.09 13.95 -18.73
CA ASN A 274 -4.53 13.19 -19.91
C ASN A 274 -4.12 11.70 -19.87
N GLN A 275 -3.03 11.38 -19.17
CA GLN A 275 -2.59 9.98 -18.99
C GLN A 275 -3.40 9.24 -17.91
N LEU A 276 -3.95 9.95 -16.94
CA LEU A 276 -4.64 9.37 -15.78
C LEU A 276 -6.17 9.50 -15.83
N GLU A 277 -6.68 10.49 -16.54
CA GLU A 277 -8.10 10.79 -16.67
C GLU A 277 -8.87 9.58 -17.19
N GLY A 278 -10.04 9.33 -16.59
CA GLY A 278 -10.94 8.27 -17.03
C GLY A 278 -10.59 6.88 -16.52
N ILE A 279 -9.40 6.66 -15.93
CA ILE A 279 -9.06 5.39 -15.28
C ILE A 279 -10.10 5.09 -14.21
N ARG A 280 -10.75 3.95 -14.36
CA ARG A 280 -11.68 3.35 -13.41
C ARG A 280 -11.45 1.86 -13.37
N TYR A 281 -11.66 1.26 -12.21
CA TYR A 281 -11.54 -0.18 -12.05
C TYR A 281 -12.26 -0.63 -10.78
N TYR A 282 -12.67 -1.89 -10.74
CA TYR A 282 -13.09 -2.56 -9.52
C TYR A 282 -11.84 -3.03 -8.76
N PRO A 283 -11.56 -2.51 -7.55
CA PRO A 283 -10.57 -3.12 -6.68
C PRO A 283 -11.01 -4.54 -6.36
N PHE A 284 -10.07 -5.47 -6.34
CA PHE A 284 -10.41 -6.88 -6.25
C PHE A 284 -9.30 -7.72 -5.63
N GLU A 285 -9.71 -8.86 -5.11
CA GLU A 285 -8.83 -9.96 -4.72
C GLU A 285 -9.29 -11.21 -5.47
N ALA A 286 -8.40 -11.83 -6.24
CA ALA A 286 -8.71 -13.05 -6.98
C ALA A 286 -7.64 -14.11 -6.76
N SER A 287 -8.05 -15.37 -6.77
CA SER A 287 -7.16 -16.51 -7.00
C SER A 287 -7.58 -17.18 -8.30
N THR A 288 -6.62 -17.40 -9.20
CA THR A 288 -6.86 -17.96 -10.53
C THR A 288 -6.34 -19.39 -10.62
N GLU A 289 -6.66 -20.05 -11.72
CA GLU A 289 -6.09 -21.34 -12.10
C GLU A 289 -4.56 -21.34 -12.36
N GLY A 290 -3.89 -20.19 -12.25
CA GLY A 290 -2.46 -20.04 -12.50
C GLY A 290 -2.16 -19.94 -13.98
N LEU A 291 -2.23 -18.73 -14.55
CA LEU A 291 -1.94 -18.47 -15.95
C LEU A 291 -0.50 -17.96 -16.16
N GLY A 292 -0.01 -17.09 -15.28
CA GLY A 292 1.40 -16.74 -15.15
C GLY A 292 1.95 -15.69 -16.13
N TRP A 293 1.14 -15.13 -17.02
CA TRP A 293 1.59 -14.11 -17.99
C TRP A 293 1.18 -12.67 -17.64
N TYR A 294 0.35 -12.48 -16.61
CA TYR A 294 -0.11 -11.15 -16.20
C TYR A 294 0.97 -10.40 -15.42
N GLU A 295 1.00 -9.08 -15.61
CA GLU A 295 1.92 -8.19 -14.92
C GLU A 295 1.17 -7.06 -14.23
N VAL A 296 1.84 -6.44 -13.26
CA VAL A 296 1.37 -5.19 -12.68
C VAL A 296 1.19 -4.12 -13.77
N GLY A 297 0.10 -3.37 -13.67
CA GLY A 297 -0.33 -2.35 -14.63
C GLY A 297 -1.16 -2.87 -15.80
N ASP A 298 -1.40 -4.19 -15.89
CA ASP A 298 -2.33 -4.75 -16.87
C ASP A 298 -3.78 -4.51 -16.41
N MET A 299 -4.63 -4.00 -17.31
CA MET A 299 -6.08 -3.92 -17.10
C MET A 299 -6.74 -5.12 -17.79
N VAL A 300 -7.58 -5.85 -17.07
CA VAL A 300 -8.28 -7.08 -17.52
C VAL A 300 -9.77 -7.01 -17.18
N GLU A 301 -10.60 -7.63 -18.01
CA GLU A 301 -12.03 -7.75 -17.75
C GLU A 301 -12.34 -9.09 -17.09
N ILE A 302 -13.04 -9.06 -15.96
CA ILE A 302 -13.59 -10.27 -15.36
C ILE A 302 -15.02 -10.44 -15.87
N LEU A 303 -15.31 -11.58 -16.50
CA LEU A 303 -16.64 -11.92 -17.00
C LEU A 303 -17.34 -12.89 -16.03
N ASN A 304 -18.54 -12.53 -15.59
CA ASN A 304 -19.40 -13.46 -14.86
C ASN A 304 -20.15 -14.42 -15.81
N ASP A 305 -20.87 -15.39 -15.23
CA ASP A 305 -21.66 -16.38 -15.99
C ASP A 305 -22.77 -15.75 -16.87
N GLN A 306 -23.11 -14.49 -16.63
CA GLN A 306 -24.10 -13.71 -17.40
C GLN A 306 -23.44 -12.82 -18.46
N SER A 307 -22.11 -12.93 -18.65
CA SER A 307 -21.31 -12.08 -19.56
C SER A 307 -21.29 -10.60 -19.18
N GLU A 308 -21.57 -10.26 -17.92
CA GLU A 308 -21.29 -8.93 -17.38
C GLU A 308 -19.78 -8.77 -17.17
N ALA A 309 -19.23 -7.65 -17.64
CA ALA A 309 -17.81 -7.36 -17.58
C ALA A 309 -17.48 -6.40 -16.43
N PHE A 310 -16.53 -6.80 -15.60
CA PHE A 310 -15.96 -5.97 -14.55
C PHE A 310 -14.52 -5.59 -14.93
N GLY A 311 -14.30 -4.32 -15.28
CA GLY A 311 -12.96 -3.81 -15.57
C GLY A 311 -12.11 -3.76 -14.30
N THR A 312 -10.99 -4.49 -14.29
CA THR A 312 -10.10 -4.61 -13.13
C THR A 312 -8.67 -4.30 -13.52
N MET A 313 -7.91 -3.69 -12.61
CA MET A 313 -6.49 -3.39 -12.82
C MET A 313 -5.66 -4.27 -11.91
N ILE A 314 -4.59 -4.89 -12.41
CA ILE A 314 -3.68 -5.70 -11.59
C ILE A 314 -2.59 -4.77 -11.02
N LEU A 315 -2.63 -4.52 -9.70
CA LEU A 315 -1.58 -3.76 -8.99
C LEU A 315 -0.69 -4.64 -8.13
N SER A 316 -1.13 -5.85 -7.80
CA SER A 316 -0.31 -6.88 -7.19
C SER A 316 -0.58 -8.24 -7.80
N VAL A 317 0.49 -9.00 -8.03
CA VAL A 317 0.48 -10.37 -8.54
C VAL A 317 1.42 -11.23 -7.70
N SER A 318 1.03 -12.46 -7.43
CA SER A 318 1.88 -13.47 -6.81
C SER A 318 1.64 -14.82 -7.47
N ILE A 319 2.69 -15.44 -7.98
CA ILE A 319 2.68 -16.78 -8.56
C ILE A 319 3.58 -17.70 -7.73
N LEU A 320 3.04 -18.83 -7.30
CA LEU A 320 3.74 -19.88 -6.56
C LEU A 320 3.67 -21.19 -7.34
N VAL A 321 4.81 -21.84 -7.50
CA VAL A 321 4.92 -23.21 -8.02
C VAL A 321 5.56 -24.08 -6.94
N ASP A 322 4.84 -25.06 -6.44
CA ASP A 322 5.22 -25.96 -5.33
C ASP A 322 4.80 -27.43 -5.58
N GLY A 323 4.74 -27.83 -6.86
CA GLY A 323 4.13 -29.09 -7.31
C GLY A 323 2.73 -28.89 -7.91
N GLY A 324 2.09 -27.76 -7.59
CA GLY A 324 1.00 -27.17 -8.37
C GLY A 324 1.34 -25.74 -8.78
N ILE A 325 0.33 -24.98 -9.21
CA ILE A 325 0.44 -23.53 -9.42
C ILE A 325 -0.65 -22.82 -8.62
N LYS A 326 -0.29 -21.71 -7.98
CA LYS A 326 -1.23 -20.79 -7.34
C LYS A 326 -0.90 -19.39 -7.81
N GLU A 327 -1.88 -18.70 -8.37
CA GLU A 327 -1.77 -17.30 -8.77
C GLU A 327 -2.84 -16.49 -8.03
N THR A 328 -2.44 -15.34 -7.52
CA THR A 328 -3.32 -14.41 -6.83
C THR A 328 -3.11 -12.99 -7.34
N PHE A 329 -4.21 -12.27 -7.52
CA PHE A 329 -4.21 -10.84 -7.80
C PHE A 329 -4.80 -10.08 -6.62
N LEU A 330 -4.24 -8.90 -6.36
CA LEU A 330 -4.75 -7.98 -5.36
C LEU A 330 -4.63 -6.54 -5.88
N THR A 331 -5.73 -5.82 -5.77
CA THR A 331 -5.79 -4.39 -6.07
C THR A 331 -6.69 -3.70 -5.07
N LYS A 332 -6.18 -2.63 -4.48
CA LYS A 332 -6.91 -1.79 -3.53
C LYS A 332 -7.29 -0.46 -4.18
N ALA A 333 -8.38 0.13 -3.71
CA ALA A 333 -8.69 1.51 -4.04
C ALA A 333 -7.60 2.44 -3.51
N ILE A 334 -7.23 3.45 -4.30
CA ILE A 334 -6.36 4.52 -3.81
C ILE A 334 -7.16 5.33 -2.79
N SER A 335 -6.56 5.64 -1.64
CA SER A 335 -7.22 6.47 -0.63
C SER A 335 -7.58 7.84 -1.19
N LYS A 336 -8.87 8.22 -1.14
CA LYS A 336 -9.35 9.53 -1.57
C LYS A 336 -8.88 10.59 -0.56
N THR A 337 -7.76 11.26 -0.83
CA THR A 337 -7.42 12.52 -0.17
C THR A 337 -8.07 13.65 -0.95
N ALA A 338 -8.89 14.48 -0.30
CA ALA A 338 -9.51 15.65 -0.93
C ALA A 338 -8.68 16.90 -0.64
N THR A 339 -8.15 17.55 -1.68
CA THR A 339 -7.46 18.83 -1.54
C THR A 339 -8.48 19.97 -1.35
N ASN A 340 -8.17 20.94 -0.48
CA ASN A 340 -9.00 22.12 -0.31
C ASN A 340 -8.76 23.11 -1.47
N TYR A 341 -9.66 23.12 -2.44
CA TYR A 341 -9.59 23.96 -3.64
C TYR A 341 -9.70 25.47 -3.40
N SER A 342 -10.03 25.93 -2.18
CA SER A 342 -10.09 27.37 -1.87
C SER A 342 -8.75 28.10 -2.04
N TYR A 343 -7.64 27.36 -2.05
CA TYR A 343 -6.28 27.87 -2.27
C TYR A 343 -5.66 27.40 -3.61
N ALA A 344 -6.35 26.54 -4.37
CA ALA A 344 -5.82 25.99 -5.62
C ALA A 344 -6.08 26.95 -6.79
N GLY A 345 -5.03 27.32 -7.51
CA GLY A 345 -5.14 28.10 -8.74
C GLY A 345 -5.85 27.25 -9.80
N THR A 346 -7.11 27.53 -10.08
CA THR A 346 -7.79 27.01 -11.27
C THR A 346 -7.17 27.69 -12.48
N VAL A 347 -6.79 26.89 -13.50
CA VAL A 347 -6.07 27.32 -14.71
C VAL A 347 -6.79 28.47 -15.47
N ASP A 348 -8.07 28.75 -15.14
CA ASP A 348 -8.84 29.89 -15.66
C ASP A 348 -8.72 31.21 -14.87
N LYS A 349 -7.92 31.30 -13.80
CA LYS A 349 -7.66 32.56 -13.07
C LYS A 349 -6.23 33.08 -13.28
N ARG A 350 -5.87 33.32 -14.54
CA ARG A 350 -4.80 34.26 -14.86
C ARG A 350 -5.23 35.70 -14.58
N LEU A 351 -5.07 36.16 -13.34
CA LEU A 351 -4.58 37.51 -13.05
C LEU A 351 -4.23 37.62 -11.56
N THR A 352 -2.95 37.88 -11.26
CA THR A 352 -2.38 38.18 -9.93
C THR A 352 -1.98 36.97 -9.06
N ASN A 353 -1.09 36.11 -9.57
CA ASN A 353 -0.29 35.26 -8.68
C ASN A 353 1.12 35.85 -8.54
N THR A 354 1.41 36.35 -7.34
CA THR A 354 2.76 36.53 -6.83
C THR A 354 3.34 35.12 -6.64
N GLU A 355 4.19 34.67 -7.55
CA GLU A 355 4.87 33.38 -7.40
C GLU A 355 5.97 33.49 -6.34
N ILE A 356 5.94 32.61 -5.33
CA ILE A 356 7.09 32.40 -4.45
C ILE A 356 8.04 31.44 -5.16
N LYS A 357 9.07 31.98 -5.81
CA LYS A 357 10.18 31.18 -6.34
C LYS A 357 11.16 30.93 -5.20
N VAL A 358 11.01 29.79 -4.53
CA VAL A 358 11.94 29.37 -3.48
C VAL A 358 13.23 28.90 -4.14
N ASP A 359 14.37 29.47 -3.74
CA ASP A 359 15.65 28.83 -4.02
C ASP A 359 15.75 27.60 -3.12
N LYS A 360 15.38 26.46 -3.69
CA LYS A 360 15.36 25.18 -3.00
C LYS A 360 16.77 24.64 -2.72
N GLN A 361 17.80 25.18 -3.35
CA GLN A 361 19.19 24.80 -3.10
C GLN A 361 19.80 25.62 -1.95
N GLY A 362 19.40 26.89 -1.79
CA GLY A 362 19.92 27.79 -0.75
C GLY A 362 19.11 27.86 0.56
N GLN A 363 17.88 27.31 0.61
CA GLN A 363 16.93 27.48 1.74
C GLN A 363 16.59 28.95 2.06
N GLU A 364 16.65 29.86 1.09
CA GLU A 364 16.21 31.25 1.24
C GLU A 364 14.96 31.56 0.40
N ILE A 365 14.06 32.35 0.98
CA ILE A 365 12.90 32.93 0.29
C ILE A 365 13.35 34.26 -0.29
N VAL A 366 13.63 34.30 -1.59
CA VAL A 366 13.88 35.56 -2.30
C VAL A 366 12.54 36.09 -2.84
N LEU A 367 12.03 37.16 -2.22
CA LEU A 367 10.97 37.98 -2.79
C LEU A 367 11.54 38.76 -3.98
N ILE A 368 11.28 38.29 -5.21
CA ILE A 368 11.65 39.03 -6.42
C ILE A 368 10.65 40.18 -6.60
N ASN A 369 11.01 41.36 -6.08
CA ASN A 369 10.39 42.63 -6.48
C ASN A 369 10.99 43.08 -7.82
N GLU A 370 10.64 42.42 -8.93
CA GLU A 370 10.92 42.96 -10.25
C GLU A 370 9.81 43.93 -10.69
N ALA A 371 9.84 45.10 -10.07
CA ALA A 371 9.36 46.33 -10.67
C ALA A 371 10.26 47.49 -10.22
N LEU A 372 11.57 47.39 -10.43
CA LEU A 372 12.40 48.58 -10.60
C LEU A 372 12.07 49.20 -11.96
N VAL A 373 10.86 49.74 -12.06
CA VAL A 373 10.68 50.93 -12.88
C VAL A 373 11.66 51.93 -12.26
N ASN A 374 12.62 52.43 -13.03
CA ASN A 374 13.38 53.63 -12.67
C ASN A 374 12.37 54.79 -12.56
N THR A 375 11.59 54.84 -11.48
CA THR A 375 10.68 55.93 -11.15
C THR A 375 11.56 57.09 -10.73
N SER A 376 11.84 58.00 -11.65
CA SER A 376 12.50 59.23 -11.25
C SER A 376 11.53 60.00 -10.34
N ILE A 377 12.04 60.49 -9.22
CA ILE A 377 11.25 61.14 -8.18
C ILE A 377 11.25 62.66 -8.47
N ILE A 378 10.10 63.31 -8.35
CA ILE A 378 9.98 64.77 -8.49
C ILE A 378 9.30 65.42 -7.29
N TYR A 379 9.77 66.60 -6.90
CA TYR A 379 9.07 67.48 -5.96
C TYR A 379 8.02 68.33 -6.69
N LYS A 380 6.80 68.48 -6.16
CA LYS A 380 5.74 69.35 -6.73
C LYS A 380 5.22 70.29 -5.64
N GLN A 381 5.76 71.50 -5.56
CA GLN A 381 5.48 72.47 -4.49
C GLN A 381 5.81 73.90 -4.93
N GLU A 382 5.29 74.92 -4.24
CA GLU A 382 5.53 76.34 -4.57
C GLU A 382 6.94 76.83 -4.21
N GLU A 383 7.48 76.32 -3.10
CA GLU A 383 8.80 76.70 -2.56
C GLU A 383 9.86 75.63 -2.85
N PRO A 384 11.16 75.98 -2.99
CA PRO A 384 12.20 75.00 -3.29
C PRO A 384 12.35 73.94 -2.16
N PRO A 385 12.56 72.66 -2.50
CA PRO A 385 12.81 71.62 -1.51
C PRO A 385 14.05 71.93 -0.65
N LEU A 386 13.94 71.71 0.66
CA LEU A 386 14.95 72.12 1.64
C LEU A 386 16.19 71.21 1.70
N ASN A 387 16.08 69.95 1.28
CA ASN A 387 17.16 68.96 1.30
C ASN A 387 17.27 68.19 -0.04
N PRO A 388 17.68 68.85 -1.13
CA PRO A 388 17.79 68.19 -2.44
C PRO A 388 19.10 67.41 -2.59
N VAL A 389 19.06 66.37 -3.42
CA VAL A 389 20.20 65.60 -3.88
C VAL A 389 20.52 65.99 -5.33
N ILE A 390 21.78 65.84 -5.75
CA ILE A 390 22.20 66.13 -7.13
C ILE A 390 21.30 65.39 -8.12
N ASN A 391 20.80 66.11 -9.13
CA ASN A 391 19.83 65.70 -10.15
C ASN A 391 18.38 65.55 -9.70
N ASP A 392 18.02 65.91 -8.48
CA ASP A 392 16.60 66.00 -8.10
C ASP A 392 15.87 67.00 -9.01
N LEU A 393 14.63 66.65 -9.37
CA LEU A 393 13.73 67.50 -10.14
C LEU A 393 12.68 68.11 -9.22
N TRP A 394 12.33 69.37 -9.47
CA TRP A 394 11.28 70.09 -8.76
C TRP A 394 10.42 70.90 -9.72
N LEU A 395 9.12 70.64 -9.74
CA LEU A 395 8.14 71.50 -10.41
C LEU A 395 7.68 72.59 -9.43
N ASN A 396 8.02 73.84 -9.75
CA ASN A 396 7.52 75.00 -9.02
C ASN A 396 6.09 75.32 -9.48
N LEU A 397 5.11 75.21 -8.58
CA LEU A 397 3.70 75.40 -8.91
C LEU A 397 3.30 76.87 -9.15
N SER A 398 4.08 77.83 -8.63
CA SER A 398 3.80 79.26 -8.77
C SER A 398 4.17 79.82 -10.15
N ASN A 399 5.21 79.26 -10.78
CA ASN A 399 5.67 79.69 -12.11
C ASN A 399 5.59 78.61 -13.19
N ASN A 400 5.20 77.39 -12.83
CA ASN A 400 5.05 76.23 -13.70
C ASN A 400 6.35 75.86 -14.46
N ILE A 401 7.51 76.04 -13.82
CA ILE A 401 8.83 75.67 -14.37
C ILE A 401 9.42 74.51 -13.58
N VAL A 402 10.07 73.59 -14.30
CA VAL A 402 10.81 72.47 -13.72
C VAL A 402 12.26 72.88 -13.50
N TYR A 403 12.74 72.71 -12.28
CA TYR A 403 14.11 72.95 -11.86
C TYR A 403 14.84 71.63 -11.62
N ARG A 404 16.15 71.60 -11.87
CA ARG A 404 17.05 70.50 -11.50
C ARG A 404 18.11 70.99 -10.53
N PHE A 405 18.35 70.25 -9.46
CA PHE A 405 19.41 70.57 -8.51
C PHE A 405 20.77 70.10 -9.04
N ASP A 406 21.76 70.98 -9.09
CA ASP A 406 23.11 70.66 -9.60
C ASP A 406 24.11 70.29 -8.49
N GLY A 407 23.68 70.30 -7.22
CA GLY A 407 24.52 70.12 -6.04
C GLY A 407 24.78 71.41 -5.25
N VAL A 408 24.46 72.56 -5.83
CA VAL A 408 24.65 73.88 -5.20
C VAL A 408 23.37 74.72 -5.29
N ALA A 409 22.66 74.68 -6.42
CA ALA A 409 21.47 75.48 -6.66
C ALA A 409 20.44 74.78 -7.56
N TRP A 410 19.21 75.29 -7.53
CA TRP A 410 18.12 74.88 -8.42
C TRP A 410 18.20 75.65 -9.75
N LEU A 411 18.49 74.94 -10.84
CA LEU A 411 18.59 75.52 -12.18
C LEU A 411 17.33 75.23 -12.99
N ALA A 412 16.76 76.25 -13.64
CA ALA A 412 15.61 76.08 -14.51
C ALA A 412 15.95 75.18 -15.70
N THR A 413 15.06 74.27 -16.04
CA THR A 413 15.20 73.34 -17.16
C THR A 413 14.26 73.72 -18.30
N SER A 414 14.52 73.20 -19.51
CA SER A 414 13.62 73.31 -20.66
C SER A 414 12.56 72.20 -20.69
N VAL A 415 12.42 71.40 -19.63
CA VAL A 415 11.49 70.27 -19.56
C VAL A 415 10.07 70.82 -19.34
N SER A 416 9.12 70.40 -20.19
CA SER A 416 7.71 70.77 -20.02
C SER A 416 7.10 70.04 -18.81
N PRO A 417 6.36 70.73 -17.93
CA PRO A 417 5.64 70.10 -16.80
C PRO A 417 4.76 68.91 -17.21
N ASP A 418 4.17 68.95 -18.41
CA ASP A 418 3.29 67.88 -18.93
C ASP A 418 4.02 66.54 -19.11
N THR A 419 5.33 66.59 -19.35
CA THR A 419 6.16 65.37 -19.50
C THR A 419 6.40 64.63 -18.18
N LEU A 420 6.02 65.25 -17.06
CA LEU A 420 6.24 64.75 -15.70
C LEU A 420 4.93 64.31 -15.02
N LEU A 421 3.82 64.26 -15.76
CA LEU A 421 2.51 63.81 -15.27
C LEU A 421 2.52 62.34 -14.81
N GLN A 422 3.38 61.50 -15.40
CA GLN A 422 3.54 60.08 -15.04
C GLN A 422 4.51 59.83 -13.87
N TYR A 423 5.15 60.88 -13.34
CA TYR A 423 6.15 60.76 -12.28
C TYR A 423 5.47 60.95 -10.92
N TYR A 424 5.71 59.98 -10.02
CA TYR A 424 5.27 60.04 -8.63
C TYR A 424 6.02 61.14 -7.88
N THR A 425 5.31 61.80 -6.98
CA THR A 425 5.92 62.72 -6.02
C THR A 425 6.66 61.93 -4.95
N LYS A 426 7.68 62.56 -4.36
CA LYS A 426 8.42 61.96 -3.24
C LYS A 426 7.51 61.58 -2.06
N SER A 427 6.51 62.43 -1.77
CA SER A 427 5.53 62.19 -0.72
C SER A 427 4.62 60.98 -1.00
N GLU A 428 4.21 60.75 -2.26
CA GLU A 428 3.42 59.57 -2.64
C GLU A 428 4.20 58.26 -2.46
N ILE A 429 5.50 58.26 -2.77
CA ILE A 429 6.37 57.10 -2.56
C ILE A 429 6.62 56.85 -1.07
N GLU A 430 6.84 57.91 -0.27
CA GLU A 430 7.03 57.79 1.18
C GLU A 430 5.78 57.20 1.85
N LEU A 431 4.59 57.68 1.50
CA LEU A 431 3.31 57.14 1.98
C LEU A 431 3.10 55.68 1.56
N LEU A 432 3.48 55.32 0.33
CA LEU A 432 3.39 53.95 -0.16
C LEU A 432 4.34 53.02 0.63
N ASN A 433 5.58 53.46 0.88
CA ASN A 433 6.56 52.71 1.66
C ASN A 433 6.13 52.49 3.12
N GLU A 434 5.51 53.49 3.75
CA GLU A 434 4.94 53.35 5.10
C GLU A 434 3.80 52.33 5.13
N SER A 435 2.89 52.39 4.14
CA SER A 435 1.78 51.43 4.00
C SER A 435 2.27 49.99 3.79
N ILE A 436 3.28 49.80 2.94
CA ILE A 436 3.92 48.49 2.72
C ILE A 436 4.58 48.00 4.00
N THR A 437 5.34 48.85 4.69
CA THR A 437 6.03 48.49 5.94
C THR A 437 5.03 48.08 7.03
N SER A 438 3.92 48.80 7.15
CA SER A 438 2.83 48.47 8.08
C SER A 438 2.19 47.12 7.72
N THR A 439 1.92 46.88 6.44
CA THR A 439 1.34 45.62 5.96
C THR A 439 2.26 44.43 6.21
N VAL A 440 3.56 44.57 5.92
CA VAL A 440 4.58 43.54 6.20
C VAL A 440 4.69 43.25 7.69
N SER A 441 4.68 44.28 8.54
CA SER A 441 4.69 44.11 9.99
C SER A 441 3.46 43.35 10.49
N ASN A 442 2.27 43.67 9.97
CA ASN A 442 1.03 42.98 10.32
C ASN A 442 1.02 41.52 9.86
N LEU A 443 1.52 41.25 8.65
CA LEU A 443 1.69 39.87 8.14
C LEU A 443 2.67 39.08 9.00
N SER A 444 3.81 39.69 9.40
CA SER A 444 4.78 39.05 10.29
C SER A 444 4.17 38.70 11.64
N LEU A 445 3.41 39.60 12.25
CA LEU A 445 2.70 39.34 13.52
C LEU A 445 1.64 38.24 13.36
N GLY A 446 0.91 38.22 12.24
CA GLY A 446 -0.06 37.16 11.93
C GLY A 446 0.60 35.79 11.79
N LEU A 447 1.75 35.71 11.11
CA LEU A 447 2.54 34.49 11.00
C LEU A 447 3.03 34.01 12.37
N THR A 448 3.60 34.89 13.19
CA THR A 448 4.08 34.51 14.54
C THR A 448 2.96 33.99 15.44
N ASN A 449 1.74 34.52 15.32
CA ASN A 449 0.60 34.05 16.12
C ASN A 449 -0.02 32.73 15.63
N ASN A 450 0.19 32.37 14.35
CA ASN A 450 -0.40 31.18 13.74
C ASN A 450 0.51 29.94 13.77
N TYR A 451 1.80 30.10 14.10
CA TYR A 451 2.71 28.98 14.29
C TYR A 451 2.97 28.75 15.78
N LEU A 452 2.79 27.51 16.21
CA LEU A 452 3.21 27.07 17.54
C LEU A 452 4.73 27.14 17.66
N THR A 453 5.23 27.58 18.80
CA THR A 453 6.67 27.59 19.06
C THR A 453 7.22 26.16 19.10
N LYS A 454 8.52 26.01 18.88
CA LYS A 454 9.21 24.72 18.99
C LYS A 454 8.91 24.02 20.33
N GLU A 455 8.91 24.77 21.43
CA GLU A 455 8.56 24.25 22.76
C GLU A 455 7.11 23.78 22.87
N GLN A 456 6.16 24.47 22.22
CA GLN A 456 4.75 24.05 22.19
C GLN A 456 4.54 22.80 21.34
N VAL A 457 5.24 22.69 20.21
CA VAL A 457 5.22 21.48 19.36
C VAL A 457 5.86 20.31 20.10
N GLU A 458 6.99 20.52 20.79
CA GLU A 458 7.65 19.50 21.60
C GLU A 458 6.76 19.02 22.76
N ALA A 459 6.05 19.92 23.44
CA ALA A 459 5.11 19.56 24.50
C ALA A 459 3.94 18.71 23.98
N LEU A 460 3.35 19.07 22.83
CA LEU A 460 2.28 18.29 22.19
C LEU A 460 2.79 16.92 21.69
N THR A 461 4.00 16.89 21.15
CA THR A 461 4.63 15.65 20.63
C THR A 461 4.93 14.69 21.78
N ASN A 462 5.46 15.19 22.89
CA ASN A 462 5.76 14.37 24.07
C ASN A 462 4.47 13.84 24.71
N GLY A 463 3.43 14.67 24.87
CA GLY A 463 2.14 14.21 25.41
C GLY A 463 1.49 13.13 24.56
N ASN A 464 1.51 13.28 23.24
CA ASN A 464 1.00 12.25 22.33
C ASN A 464 1.84 10.96 22.37
N SER A 465 3.16 11.05 22.58
CA SER A 465 4.03 9.88 22.72
C SER A 465 3.66 9.07 23.96
N ASP A 466 3.45 9.74 25.09
CA ASP A 466 3.06 9.08 26.35
C ASP A 466 1.69 8.40 26.22
N ASP A 467 0.71 9.04 25.57
CA ASP A 467 -0.61 8.48 25.31
C ASP A 467 -0.55 7.26 24.35
N ILE A 468 0.33 7.31 23.35
CA ILE A 468 0.56 6.20 22.41
C ILE A 468 1.19 5.02 23.14
N ASP A 469 2.17 5.24 24.01
CA ASP A 469 2.82 4.19 24.79
C ASP A 469 1.85 3.52 25.79
N ASP A 470 0.96 4.29 26.42
CA ASP A 470 -0.12 3.77 27.27
C ASP A 470 -1.13 2.93 26.45
N LEU A 471 -1.49 3.37 25.25
CA LEU A 471 -2.35 2.62 24.35
C LEU A 471 -1.69 1.31 23.87
N PHE A 472 -0.40 1.32 23.54
CA PHE A 472 0.35 0.11 23.17
C PHE A 472 0.44 -0.88 24.33
N THR A 473 0.60 -0.37 25.55
CA THR A 473 0.61 -1.19 26.77
C THR A 473 -0.75 -1.86 26.97
N LYS A 474 -1.84 -1.09 26.95
CA LYS A 474 -3.22 -1.62 27.06
C LYS A 474 -3.55 -2.62 25.95
N TYR A 475 -3.16 -2.33 24.70
CA TYR A 475 -3.35 -3.25 23.59
C TYR A 475 -2.62 -4.57 23.80
N SER A 476 -1.38 -4.52 24.31
CA SER A 476 -0.58 -5.71 24.59
C SER A 476 -1.19 -6.57 25.71
N GLU A 477 -1.73 -5.95 26.75
CA GLU A 477 -2.46 -6.64 27.84
C GLU A 477 -3.73 -7.33 27.31
N VAL A 478 -4.55 -6.62 26.52
CA VAL A 478 -5.78 -7.17 25.93
C VAL A 478 -5.46 -8.34 24.98
N LYS A 479 -4.38 -8.22 24.19
CA LYS A 479 -3.95 -9.27 23.27
C LYS A 479 -3.51 -10.54 24.03
N GLN A 480 -2.73 -10.40 25.10
CA GLN A 480 -2.34 -11.54 25.94
C GLN A 480 -3.54 -12.26 26.54
N VAL A 481 -4.56 -11.52 27.00
CA VAL A 481 -5.80 -12.10 27.51
C VAL A 481 -6.58 -12.83 26.41
N ALA A 482 -6.68 -12.24 25.20
CA ALA A 482 -7.36 -12.86 24.08
C ALA A 482 -6.68 -14.17 23.62
N ASP A 483 -5.34 -14.18 23.58
CA ASP A 483 -4.56 -15.36 23.23
C ASP A 483 -4.74 -16.47 24.29
N ALA A 484 -4.73 -16.13 25.58
CA ALA A 484 -5.00 -17.08 26.66
C ALA A 484 -6.41 -17.69 26.57
N VAL A 485 -7.44 -16.88 26.34
CA VAL A 485 -8.83 -17.36 26.15
C VAL A 485 -8.94 -18.28 24.93
N ASN A 486 -8.23 -17.96 23.85
CA ASN A 486 -8.25 -18.78 22.64
C ASN A 486 -7.55 -20.14 22.86
N ILE A 487 -6.47 -20.17 23.64
CA ILE A 487 -5.80 -21.41 24.09
C ILE A 487 -6.73 -22.25 24.96
N ASP A 488 -7.42 -21.65 25.93
CA ASP A 488 -8.38 -22.34 26.80
C ASP A 488 -9.53 -22.96 26.00
N ILE A 489 -10.12 -22.20 25.06
CA ILE A 489 -11.19 -22.69 24.17
C ILE A 489 -10.70 -23.82 23.27
N THR A 490 -9.48 -23.72 22.75
CA THR A 490 -8.90 -24.74 21.86
C THR A 490 -8.62 -26.04 22.63
N THR A 491 -8.15 -25.93 23.87
CA THR A 491 -7.93 -27.06 24.79
C THR A 491 -9.25 -27.78 25.10
N ILE A 492 -10.31 -27.03 25.43
CA ILE A 492 -11.65 -27.58 25.66
C ILE A 492 -12.20 -28.30 24.42
N LYS A 493 -11.89 -27.82 23.21
CA LYS A 493 -12.34 -28.43 21.95
C LYS A 493 -11.55 -29.69 21.57
N GLN A 494 -10.28 -29.81 21.96
CA GLN A 494 -9.44 -30.96 21.62
C GLN A 494 -9.57 -32.11 22.62
N ASP A 495 -9.69 -31.83 23.92
CA ASP A 495 -9.61 -32.86 24.96
C ASP A 495 -10.96 -33.44 25.39
N GLY A 496 -12.07 -32.82 24.99
CA GLY A 496 -13.39 -33.15 25.54
C GLY A 496 -13.53 -32.70 27.01
N THR A 497 -14.77 -32.55 27.47
CA THR A 497 -15.04 -31.97 28.79
C THR A 497 -14.63 -32.93 29.91
N THR A 498 -13.62 -32.56 30.72
CA THR A 498 -13.17 -33.34 31.89
C THR A 498 -14.10 -33.26 33.10
N LYS A 499 -15.07 -32.32 33.09
CA LYS A 499 -16.06 -32.14 34.15
C LYS A 499 -17.36 -31.52 33.63
N LEU A 500 -18.50 -32.17 33.86
CA LEU A 500 -19.85 -31.64 33.63
C LEU A 500 -20.62 -31.64 34.95
N ASP A 501 -21.24 -30.52 35.32
CA ASP A 501 -22.16 -30.43 36.45
C ASP A 501 -23.37 -29.60 36.03
N THR A 502 -24.52 -30.26 35.94
CA THR A 502 -25.76 -29.60 35.53
C THR A 502 -26.61 -29.28 36.75
N LYS A 503 -27.25 -28.10 36.74
CA LYS A 503 -28.26 -27.72 37.76
C LYS A 503 -29.43 -28.71 37.86
N THR A 504 -29.56 -29.61 36.89
CA THR A 504 -30.59 -30.64 36.87
C THR A 504 -30.14 -31.95 37.50
N GLY A 505 -28.93 -32.06 38.06
CA GLY A 505 -28.52 -33.25 38.82
C GLY A 505 -27.76 -34.33 38.04
N PHE A 506 -27.13 -33.97 36.91
CA PHE A 506 -26.18 -34.83 36.22
C PHE A 506 -24.76 -34.32 36.43
N LYS A 507 -23.85 -35.20 36.83
CA LYS A 507 -22.45 -34.88 37.07
C LYS A 507 -21.55 -35.93 36.39
N PHE A 508 -20.56 -35.49 35.64
CA PHE A 508 -19.50 -36.33 35.09
C PHE A 508 -18.16 -35.73 35.53
N ASP A 509 -17.36 -36.48 36.26
CA ASP A 509 -16.02 -36.07 36.69
C ASP A 509 -15.11 -37.30 36.83
N SER A 510 -13.93 -37.12 37.45
CA SER A 510 -12.98 -38.20 37.72
C SER A 510 -13.54 -39.38 38.53
N SER A 511 -14.68 -39.19 39.20
CA SER A 511 -15.36 -40.23 39.99
C SER A 511 -16.39 -41.01 39.16
N GLY A 512 -16.58 -40.67 37.87
CA GLY A 512 -17.55 -41.31 36.97
C GLY A 512 -18.77 -40.45 36.67
N LEU A 513 -19.84 -41.11 36.21
CA LEU A 513 -21.13 -40.51 35.89
C LEU A 513 -22.09 -40.66 37.08
N GLN A 514 -22.47 -39.55 37.69
CA GLN A 514 -23.43 -39.50 38.79
C GLN A 514 -24.76 -38.85 38.33
N ILE A 515 -25.88 -39.44 38.77
CA ILE A 515 -27.23 -38.91 38.59
C ILE A 515 -27.89 -38.78 39.96
N ASP A 516 -28.23 -37.54 40.35
CA ASP A 516 -28.99 -37.21 41.55
C ASP A 516 -30.01 -36.11 41.24
N LYS A 517 -31.28 -36.51 41.10
CA LYS A 517 -32.40 -35.61 40.77
C LYS A 517 -33.11 -35.07 42.02
N GLY A 518 -32.55 -35.23 43.22
CA GLY A 518 -33.17 -34.80 44.47
C GLY A 518 -34.26 -35.73 45.00
N SER A 519 -34.41 -36.94 44.44
CA SER A 519 -35.37 -37.95 44.89
C SER A 519 -34.86 -38.80 46.06
N GLY A 520 -33.66 -38.52 46.57
CA GLY A 520 -32.99 -39.31 47.59
C GLY A 520 -32.29 -40.58 47.06
N ILE A 521 -32.40 -40.86 45.76
CA ILE A 521 -31.71 -41.95 45.08
C ILE A 521 -30.59 -41.37 44.20
N VAL A 522 -29.37 -41.86 44.40
CA VAL A 522 -28.18 -41.48 43.65
C VAL A 522 -27.68 -42.69 42.86
N SER A 523 -27.50 -42.53 41.56
CA SER A 523 -26.83 -43.53 40.71
C SER A 523 -25.41 -43.07 40.38
N LEU A 524 -24.45 -43.98 40.49
CA LEU A 524 -23.05 -43.77 40.13
C LEU A 524 -22.60 -44.89 39.19
N LEU A 525 -22.06 -44.52 38.03
CA LEU A 525 -21.37 -45.43 37.12
C LEU A 525 -19.90 -45.00 37.04
N ASP A 526 -19.01 -45.85 37.52
CA ASP A 526 -17.56 -45.62 37.50
C ASP A 526 -16.82 -46.81 36.88
N ASP A 527 -15.48 -46.81 36.97
CA ASP A 527 -14.62 -47.89 36.48
C ASP A 527 -14.72 -49.19 37.29
N THR A 528 -15.33 -49.13 38.48
CA THR A 528 -15.54 -50.28 39.37
C THR A 528 -16.93 -50.91 39.23
N GLY A 529 -17.92 -50.17 38.71
CA GLY A 529 -19.25 -50.71 38.42
C GLY A 529 -20.39 -49.69 38.43
N LEU A 530 -21.63 -50.21 38.47
CA LEU A 530 -22.86 -49.44 38.63
C LEU A 530 -23.39 -49.58 40.06
N TYR A 531 -23.61 -48.44 40.72
CA TYR A 531 -24.11 -48.35 42.08
C TYR A 531 -25.37 -47.48 42.13
N VAL A 532 -26.38 -47.93 42.85
CA VAL A 532 -27.59 -47.16 43.13
C VAL A 532 -27.82 -47.14 44.64
N ASN A 533 -27.76 -45.97 45.23
CA ASN A 533 -27.86 -45.77 46.68
C ASN A 533 -29.08 -44.91 47.03
N SER A 534 -29.70 -45.19 48.17
CA SER A 534 -30.69 -44.33 48.81
C SER A 534 -30.15 -43.91 50.18
N GLY A 535 -29.65 -42.67 50.29
CA GLY A 535 -28.88 -42.25 51.47
C GLY A 535 -27.62 -43.11 51.65
N SER A 536 -27.44 -43.72 52.82
CA SER A 536 -26.32 -44.63 53.11
C SER A 536 -26.58 -46.09 52.71
N GLU A 537 -27.77 -46.41 52.19
CA GLU A 537 -28.15 -47.78 51.84
C GLU A 537 -27.93 -48.06 50.36
N GLN A 538 -27.19 -49.13 50.04
CA GLN A 538 -26.98 -49.59 48.67
C GLN A 538 -28.15 -50.45 48.21
N LEU A 539 -28.88 -49.98 47.19
CA LEU A 539 -30.03 -50.67 46.60
C LEU A 539 -29.60 -51.61 45.47
N LEU A 540 -28.60 -51.23 44.69
CA LEU A 540 -28.03 -52.03 43.61
C LEU A 540 -26.52 -51.79 43.52
N LYS A 541 -25.76 -52.88 43.38
CA LYS A 541 -24.36 -52.90 42.97
C LYS A 541 -24.20 -53.95 41.89
N VAL A 542 -23.65 -53.55 40.76
CA VAL A 542 -23.29 -54.41 39.65
C VAL A 542 -21.83 -54.17 39.33
N ASN A 543 -20.99 -55.18 39.55
CA ASN A 543 -19.60 -55.14 39.15
C ASN A 543 -19.17 -56.49 38.54
N ASN A 544 -17.88 -56.65 38.26
CA ASN A 544 -17.33 -57.87 37.66
C ASN A 544 -17.31 -59.09 38.59
N GLN A 545 -17.66 -58.95 39.87
CA GLN A 545 -17.64 -60.03 40.86
C GLN A 545 -19.05 -60.47 41.28
N GLU A 546 -19.97 -59.53 41.46
CA GLU A 546 -21.29 -59.79 42.00
C GLU A 546 -22.35 -58.81 41.49
N ILE A 547 -23.60 -59.26 41.54
CA ILE A 547 -24.78 -58.41 41.50
C ILE A 547 -25.43 -58.50 42.88
N ASN A 548 -25.42 -57.41 43.61
CA ASN A 548 -26.08 -57.29 44.91
C ASN A 548 -27.24 -56.29 44.78
N ALA A 549 -28.46 -56.76 45.00
CA ALA A 549 -29.67 -55.97 44.80
C ALA A 549 -30.68 -56.21 45.92
N LYS A 550 -31.34 -55.14 46.38
CA LYS A 550 -32.35 -55.18 47.44
C LYS A 550 -33.76 -55.00 46.87
N ASN A 551 -34.75 -55.69 47.47
CA ASN A 551 -36.17 -55.62 47.09
C ASN A 551 -36.45 -55.91 45.59
N VAL A 552 -35.79 -56.94 45.06
CA VAL A 552 -35.92 -57.32 43.64
C VAL A 552 -37.26 -58.03 43.40
N VAL A 553 -38.02 -57.54 42.43
CA VAL A 553 -39.19 -58.23 41.86
C VAL A 553 -38.87 -58.61 40.43
N VAL A 554 -38.77 -59.91 40.16
CA VAL A 554 -38.57 -60.46 38.82
C VAL A 554 -39.93 -60.77 38.21
N ARG A 555 -40.29 -60.08 37.12
CA ARG A 555 -41.64 -60.15 36.53
C ARG A 555 -41.86 -61.30 35.55
N THR A 556 -40.79 -61.85 34.99
CA THR A 556 -40.89 -62.86 33.94
C THR A 556 -40.17 -64.11 34.38
N TRP A 557 -38.84 -64.08 34.43
CA TRP A 557 -38.05 -65.19 34.96
C TRP A 557 -36.65 -64.75 35.38
N LEU A 558 -36.07 -65.47 36.34
CA LEU A 558 -34.68 -65.37 36.77
C LEU A 558 -33.98 -66.66 36.38
N THR A 559 -32.94 -66.58 35.56
CA THR A 559 -32.08 -67.72 35.22
C THR A 559 -30.82 -67.69 36.08
N VAL A 560 -30.50 -68.79 36.74
CA VAL A 560 -29.31 -68.96 37.58
C VAL A 560 -28.41 -70.02 36.94
N GLY A 561 -27.33 -69.58 36.28
CA GLY A 561 -26.50 -70.44 35.46
C GLY A 561 -27.22 -70.96 34.21
N ASN A 562 -26.67 -71.97 33.55
CA ASN A 562 -27.25 -72.47 32.28
C ASN A 562 -28.51 -73.33 32.45
N ASN A 563 -28.74 -73.85 33.67
CA ASN A 563 -29.65 -74.99 33.87
C ASN A 563 -30.74 -74.75 34.94
N ALA A 564 -30.83 -73.56 35.54
CA ALA A 564 -31.87 -73.25 36.52
C ALA A 564 -32.62 -71.98 36.12
N ARG A 565 -33.96 -72.02 36.23
CA ARG A 565 -34.87 -70.90 35.93
C ARG A 565 -35.97 -70.86 36.98
N PHE A 566 -36.24 -69.67 37.49
CA PHE A 566 -37.41 -69.32 38.28
C PHE A 566 -38.34 -68.54 37.36
N GLU A 567 -39.56 -68.99 37.14
CA GLU A 567 -40.53 -68.34 36.26
C GLU A 567 -41.90 -68.25 36.95
N ASP A 568 -42.60 -67.16 36.72
CA ASP A 568 -43.97 -66.97 37.18
C ASP A 568 -44.94 -67.55 36.13
N TYR A 569 -45.66 -68.61 36.49
CA TYR A 569 -46.64 -69.27 35.62
C TYR A 569 -48.07 -68.94 36.06
N GLU A 570 -48.98 -68.78 35.09
CA GLU A 570 -50.42 -68.60 35.38
C GLU A 570 -50.96 -69.80 36.17
N GLY A 571 -51.47 -69.55 37.39
CA GLY A 571 -52.10 -70.58 38.25
C GLY A 571 -51.52 -70.73 39.66
N GLY A 572 -50.49 -69.96 40.04
CA GLY A 572 -50.07 -69.83 41.44
C GLY A 572 -49.15 -70.93 41.98
N VAL A 573 -48.49 -71.70 41.11
CA VAL A 573 -47.44 -72.65 41.51
C VAL A 573 -46.12 -72.22 40.87
N GLY A 574 -45.26 -71.55 41.64
CA GLY A 574 -43.88 -71.30 41.21
C GLY A 574 -43.13 -72.62 41.06
N ILE A 575 -42.59 -72.90 39.88
CA ILE A 575 -41.83 -74.12 39.60
C ILE A 575 -40.34 -73.82 39.79
N PHE A 576 -39.67 -74.61 40.62
CA PHE A 576 -38.21 -74.60 40.76
C PHE A 576 -37.62 -75.81 40.05
N ILE A 577 -37.02 -75.60 38.88
CA ILE A 577 -36.38 -76.68 38.10
C ILE A 577 -34.93 -76.81 38.57
N LEU A 578 -34.65 -77.84 39.36
CA LEU A 578 -33.27 -78.28 39.68
C LEU A 578 -32.84 -79.37 38.68
N PRO A 579 -31.67 -79.27 38.05
CA PRO A 579 -31.13 -80.39 37.28
C PRO A 579 -30.86 -81.58 38.22
N SER A 580 -31.34 -82.78 37.85
CA SER A 580 -30.95 -84.01 38.54
C SER A 580 -29.45 -84.24 38.37
N GLN A 581 -28.73 -84.54 39.46
CA GLN A 581 -27.32 -84.93 39.36
C GLN A 581 -27.19 -86.18 38.49
N SER A 582 -26.33 -86.10 37.48
CA SER A 582 -25.70 -87.25 36.82
C SER A 582 -24.20 -87.13 36.98
#